data_AF-A0A2M7U5T6-F1
#
_entry.id   AF-A0A2M7U5T6-F1
#
_cell.length_a   1.000
_cell.length_b   1.000
_cell.length_c   1.000
_cell.angle_alpha   90.00
_cell.angle_beta   90.00
_cell.angle_gamma   90.00
#
_symmetry.space_group_name_H-M   'P 1'
#
loop_
_entity.id
_entity.type
_entity.pdbx_description
1 polymer ?
#
loop_
_entity_poly.entity_id
_entity_poly.type
_entity_poly.pdbx_seq_one_letter_code
_entity_poly.pdbx_strand_id
1 'polypeptide(L)'
;TESADLRKQLKLAEAALDLNAYNKYPELTVSEIKSLVVEDKWLNVLETAIHGETDRISQGLTHRVKELAGRYESPMPSLTKEVAILEATVNQHLEKMGFRWS
;
A
#
# COMPACT_ATOMS: atom_id res chain seq x y z
N THR A 1 31.63 29.21 16.50
CA THR A 1 31.19 27.87 16.98
C THR A 1 29.79 27.90 17.57
N GLU A 2 28.91 28.77 17.06
CA GLU A 2 27.52 28.96 17.50
C GLU A 2 26.67 27.67 17.43
N SER A 3 26.85 26.86 16.39
CA SER A 3 26.21 25.55 16.27
C SER A 3 26.58 24.57 17.40
N ALA A 4 27.78 24.66 17.97
CA ALA A 4 28.19 23.79 19.08
C ALA A 4 27.51 24.19 20.39
N ASP A 5 27.39 25.50 20.65
CA ASP A 5 26.68 26.01 21.83
C ASP A 5 25.17 25.75 21.73
N LEU A 6 24.56 25.91 20.54
CA LEU A 6 23.16 25.56 20.32
C LEU A 6 22.89 24.07 20.56
N ARG A 7 23.77 23.17 20.10
CA ARG A 7 23.67 21.73 20.39
C ARG A 7 23.81 21.44 21.89
N LYS A 8 24.67 22.17 22.60
CA LYS A 8 24.83 22.01 24.06
C LYS A 8 23.58 22.46 24.81
N GLN A 9 23.01 23.61 24.42
CA GLN A 9 21.77 24.11 25.00
C GLN A 9 20.59 23.16 24.73
N LEU A 10 20.49 22.62 23.51
CA LEU A 10 19.47 21.63 23.16
C LEU A 10 19.55 20.40 24.08
N LYS A 11 20.74 19.81 24.24
CA LYS A 11 20.94 18.65 25.13
C LYS A 11 20.57 18.93 26.58
N LEU A 12 20.90 20.12 27.08
CA LEU A 12 20.54 20.52 28.45
C LEU A 12 19.02 20.68 28.60
N ALA A 13 18.36 21.25 27.59
CA ALA A 13 16.91 21.41 27.57
C ALA A 13 16.19 20.05 27.46
N GLU A 14 16.68 19.13 26.61
CA GLU A 14 16.19 17.75 26.52
C GLU A 14 16.31 17.02 27.86
N ALA A 15 17.49 17.07 28.50
CA ALA A 15 17.69 16.43 29.79
C ALA A 15 16.80 17.02 30.90
N ALA A 16 16.57 18.34 30.88
CA ALA A 16 15.65 18.99 31.81
C ALA A 16 14.19 18.57 31.57
N LEU A 17 13.79 18.45 30.31
CA LEU A 17 12.46 17.97 29.93
C LEU A 17 12.26 16.52 30.37
N ASP A 18 13.22 15.64 30.11
CA ASP A 18 13.18 14.24 30.53
C ASP A 18 13.06 14.12 32.04
N LEU A 19 13.86 14.88 32.80
CA LEU A 19 13.80 14.89 34.26
C LEU A 19 12.41 15.32 34.76
N ASN A 20 11.82 16.36 34.16
CA ASN A 20 10.47 16.80 34.50
C ASN A 20 9.43 15.72 34.21
N ALA A 21 9.55 15.00 33.09
CA ALA A 21 8.66 13.88 32.77
C ALA A 21 8.80 12.73 33.78
N TYR A 22 10.03 12.35 34.13
CA TYR A 22 10.27 11.31 35.13
C TYR A 22 9.70 11.66 36.51
N ASN A 23 9.84 12.92 36.93
CA ASN A 23 9.28 13.38 38.19
C ASN A 23 7.75 13.31 38.23
N LYS A 24 7.08 13.27 37.07
CA LYS A 24 5.62 13.10 36.99
C LYS A 24 5.15 11.66 37.10
N TYR A 25 5.99 10.68 36.78
CA TYR A 25 5.57 9.27 36.79
C TYR A 25 5.06 8.77 38.15
N PRO A 26 5.66 9.14 39.30
CA PRO A 26 5.13 8.76 40.61
C PRO A 26 3.77 9.40 40.95
N GLU A 27 3.42 10.52 40.30
CA GLU A 27 2.16 11.24 40.52
C GLU A 27 1.00 10.66 39.70
N LEU A 28 1.27 9.79 38.73
CA LEU A 28 0.26 9.25 37.84
C LEU A 28 -0.66 8.27 38.56
N THR A 29 -1.96 8.51 38.40
CA THR A 29 -3.00 7.59 38.83
C THR A 29 -3.11 6.40 37.88
N VAL A 30 -3.72 5.30 38.35
CA VAL A 30 -3.98 4.11 37.51
C VAL A 30 -4.82 4.46 36.27
N SER A 31 -5.73 5.43 36.38
CA SER A 31 -6.55 5.86 35.24
C SER A 31 -5.71 6.54 34.17
N GLU A 32 -4.82 7.46 34.58
CA GLU A 32 -3.91 8.16 33.66
C GLU A 32 -2.91 7.19 33.03
N ILE A 33 -2.37 6.24 33.80
CA ILE A 33 -1.49 5.20 33.26
C ILE A 33 -2.21 4.37 32.19
N LYS A 34 -3.48 3.99 32.42
CA LYS A 34 -4.26 3.24 31.42
C LYS A 34 -4.48 4.04 30.15
N SER A 35 -4.84 5.31 30.25
CA SER A 35 -5.00 6.20 29.09
C SER A 35 -3.70 6.25 28.28
N LEU A 36 -2.57 6.56 28.93
CA LEU A 36 -1.28 6.70 28.26
C LEU A 36 -0.78 5.41 27.60
N VAL A 37 -0.96 4.26 28.27
CA VAL A 37 -0.40 2.99 27.78
C VAL A 37 -1.35 2.32 26.79
N VAL A 38 -2.63 2.22 27.12
CA VAL A 38 -3.58 1.48 26.30
C VAL A 38 -4.05 2.33 25.13
N GLU A 39 -4.51 3.54 25.39
CA GLU A 39 -5.11 4.38 24.35
C GLU A 39 -4.01 5.07 23.52
N ASP A 40 -3.17 5.87 24.16
CA ASP A 40 -2.26 6.74 23.42
C ASP A 40 -1.08 5.98 22.80
N LYS A 41 -0.63 4.90 23.44
CA LYS A 41 0.52 4.11 22.97
C LYS A 41 0.09 2.88 22.18
N TRP A 42 -0.68 1.96 22.77
CA TRP A 42 -0.95 0.68 22.12
C TRP A 42 -2.00 0.78 21.03
N LEU A 43 -3.15 1.40 21.30
CA LEU A 43 -4.20 1.54 20.28
C LEU A 43 -3.73 2.38 19.10
N ASN A 44 -2.96 3.45 19.34
CA ASN A 44 -2.36 4.24 18.25
C ASN A 44 -1.39 3.43 17.38
N VAL A 45 -0.50 2.64 17.99
CA VAL A 45 0.40 1.75 17.23
C VAL A 45 -0.38 0.72 16.42
N LEU A 46 -1.41 0.13 17.01
CA LEU A 46 -2.27 -0.84 16.31
C LEU A 46 -3.03 -0.18 15.17
N GLU A 47 -3.61 1.00 15.39
CA GLU A 47 -4.31 1.77 14.35
C GLU A 47 -3.37 2.09 13.19
N THR A 48 -2.16 2.56 13.47
CA THR A 48 -1.14 2.84 12.45
C THR A 48 -0.76 1.58 11.69
N ALA A 49 -0.57 0.45 12.37
CA ALA A 49 -0.23 -0.82 11.73
C ALA A 49 -1.36 -1.35 10.83
N ILE A 50 -2.62 -1.25 11.28
CA ILE A 50 -3.80 -1.68 10.52
C ILE A 50 -3.97 -0.83 9.26
N HIS A 51 -3.84 0.49 9.37
CA HIS A 51 -3.89 1.38 8.21
C HIS A 51 -2.74 1.10 7.24
N GLY A 52 -1.52 0.93 7.75
CA GLY A 52 -0.36 0.57 6.93
C GLY A 52 -0.54 -0.74 6.17
N GLU A 53 -1.15 -1.76 6.79
CA GLU A 53 -1.44 -3.03 6.11
C GLU A 53 -2.52 -2.88 5.04
N THR A 54 -3.55 -2.08 5.31
CA THR A 54 -4.61 -1.76 4.34
C THR A 54 -4.04 -1.07 3.10
N ASP A 55 -3.15 -0.10 3.30
CA ASP A 55 -2.46 0.61 2.22
C ASP A 55 -1.55 -0.34 1.43
N ARG A 56 -0.80 -1.21 2.12
CA ARG A 56 0.08 -2.21 1.49
C ARG A 56 -0.70 -3.15 0.59
N ILE A 57 -1.83 -3.69 1.06
CA ILE A 57 -2.69 -4.57 0.26
C ILE A 57 -3.26 -3.82 -0.95
N SER A 58 -3.73 -2.58 -0.75
CA SER A 58 -4.30 -1.75 -1.82
C SER A 58 -3.29 -1.44 -2.92
N GLN A 59 -2.06 -1.10 -2.54
CA GLN A 59 -0.96 -0.88 -3.48
C GLN A 59 -0.56 -2.18 -4.20
N GLY A 60 -0.50 -3.31 -3.48
CA GLY A 60 -0.24 -4.62 -4.08
C GLY A 60 -1.27 -5.00 -5.14
N LEU A 61 -2.56 -4.79 -4.85
CA LEU A 61 -3.64 -5.02 -5.82
C LEU A 61 -3.51 -4.09 -7.04
N THR A 62 -3.25 -2.80 -6.80
CA THR A 62 -3.06 -1.81 -7.87
C THR A 62 -1.91 -2.20 -8.80
N HIS A 63 -0.78 -2.63 -8.24
CA HIS A 63 0.36 -3.09 -9.02
C HIS A 63 -0.01 -4.31 -9.88
N ARG A 64 -0.68 -5.31 -9.29
CA ARG A 64 -1.06 -6.53 -10.00
C ARG A 64 -2.07 -6.26 -11.12
N VAL A 65 -3.00 -5.33 -10.93
CA VAL A 65 -3.92 -4.90 -11.99
C VAL A 65 -3.16 -4.24 -13.15
N LYS A 66 -2.20 -3.36 -12.85
CA LYS A 66 -1.35 -2.73 -13.89
C LYS A 66 -0.50 -3.76 -14.64
N GLU A 67 0.07 -4.72 -13.92
CA GLU A 67 0.84 -5.82 -14.52
C GLU A 67 -0.01 -6.65 -15.47
N LEU A 68 -1.21 -7.06 -15.04
CA LEU A 68 -2.15 -7.80 -15.89
C LEU A 68 -2.59 -6.99 -17.11
N ALA A 69 -2.89 -5.71 -16.93
CA ALA A 69 -3.24 -4.82 -18.04
C ALA A 69 -2.11 -4.77 -19.08
N GLY A 70 -0.87 -4.52 -18.66
CA GLY A 70 0.29 -4.49 -19.56
C GLY A 70 0.58 -5.85 -20.21
N ARG A 71 0.45 -6.95 -19.46
CA ARG A 71 0.68 -8.30 -19.97
C ARG A 71 -0.28 -8.66 -21.09
N TYR A 72 -1.55 -8.24 -21.00
CA TYR A 72 -2.58 -8.60 -21.97
C TYR A 72 -2.85 -7.53 -23.04
N GLU A 73 -2.29 -6.33 -22.89
CA GLU A 73 -2.49 -5.20 -23.82
C GLU A 73 -2.17 -5.56 -25.27
N SER A 74 -1.04 -6.20 -25.54
CA SER A 74 -0.60 -6.57 -26.90
C SER A 74 -1.02 -7.97 -27.36
N PRO A 75 -0.89 -9.05 -26.56
CA PRO A 75 -1.16 -10.39 -27.07
C PRO A 75 -2.65 -10.68 -27.28
N MET A 76 -3.55 -10.09 -26.48
CA MET A 76 -4.99 -10.32 -26.65
C MET A 76 -5.50 -9.81 -28.01
N PRO A 77 -5.25 -8.54 -28.41
CA PRO A 77 -5.61 -8.09 -29.75
C PRO A 77 -4.98 -8.92 -30.87
N SER A 78 -3.74 -9.38 -30.70
CA SER A 78 -3.07 -10.23 -31.69
C SER A 78 -3.79 -11.56 -31.87
N LEU A 79 -4.14 -12.25 -30.78
CA LEU A 79 -4.87 -13.51 -30.83
C LEU A 79 -6.27 -13.32 -31.43
N THR A 80 -6.98 -12.25 -31.06
CA THR A 80 -8.29 -11.92 -31.66
C THR A 80 -8.18 -11.73 -33.17
N LYS A 81 -7.13 -11.05 -33.64
CA LYS A 81 -6.87 -10.87 -35.08
C LYS A 81 -6.56 -12.19 -35.77
N GLU A 82 -5.74 -13.04 -35.17
CA GLU A 82 -5.39 -14.34 -35.72
C GLU A 82 -6.61 -15.27 -35.83
N VAL A 83 -7.46 -15.30 -34.80
CA VAL A 83 -8.74 -16.02 -34.82
C VAL A 83 -9.62 -15.53 -35.96
N ALA A 84 -9.79 -14.21 -36.13
CA ALA A 84 -10.61 -13.67 -37.22
C ALA A 84 -10.09 -14.05 -38.62
N ILE A 85 -8.76 -14.11 -38.80
CA ILE A 85 -8.14 -14.55 -40.06
C ILE A 85 -8.42 -16.04 -40.32
N LEU A 86 -8.25 -16.88 -39.30
CA LEU A 86 -8.51 -18.31 -39.41
C LEU A 86 -10.00 -18.60 -39.67
N GLU A 87 -10.91 -17.90 -38.97
CA GLU A 87 -12.35 -17.98 -39.20
C GLU A 87 -12.72 -17.61 -40.63
N ALA A 88 -12.20 -16.51 -41.17
CA ALA A 88 -12.44 -16.12 -42.56
C ALA A 88 -11.94 -17.18 -43.55
N THR A 89 -10.78 -17.78 -43.28
CA THR A 89 -10.21 -18.86 -44.11
C THR A 89 -11.08 -20.11 -44.08
N VAL A 90 -11.56 -20.51 -42.91
CA VAL A 90 -12.47 -21.65 -42.75
C VAL A 90 -13.78 -21.39 -43.48
N ASN A 91 -14.38 -20.21 -43.30
CA ASN A 91 -15.62 -19.84 -43.99
C ASN A 91 -15.47 -19.91 -45.51
N GLN A 92 -14.37 -19.39 -46.06
CA GLN A 92 -14.09 -19.49 -47.49
C GLN A 92 -13.95 -20.95 -47.96
N HIS A 93 -13.33 -21.82 -47.16
CA HIS A 93 -13.25 -23.25 -47.48
C HIS A 93 -14.61 -23.95 -47.41
N LEU A 94 -15.43 -23.62 -46.41
CA LEU A 94 -16.78 -24.16 -46.29
C LEU A 94 -17.66 -23.77 -47.48
N GLU A 95 -17.60 -22.51 -47.92
CA GLU A 95 -18.30 -22.04 -49.13
C GLU A 95 -17.87 -22.82 -50.37
N LYS A 96 -16.57 -23.03 -50.56
CA LYS A 96 -16.03 -23.84 -51.68
C LYS A 96 -16.50 -25.30 -51.64
N MET A 97 -16.76 -25.84 -50.45
CA MET A 97 -17.32 -27.19 -50.26
C MET A 97 -18.84 -27.25 -50.41
N GLY A 98 -19.50 -26.12 -50.71
CA GLY A 98 -20.95 -26.06 -50.93
C GLY A 98 -21.79 -25.83 -49.68
N PHE A 99 -21.17 -25.57 -48.53
CA PHE A 99 -21.89 -25.14 -47.33
C PHE A 99 -22.25 -23.66 -47.46
N ARG A 100 -23.54 -23.32 -47.36
CA ARG A 100 -24.05 -21.94 -47.35
C ARG A 100 -24.69 -21.67 -45.99
N TRP A 101 -24.25 -20.62 -45.31
CA TRP A 101 -24.89 -20.16 -44.07
C TRP A 101 -26.29 -19.60 -44.39
N SER A 102 -27.30 -20.02 -43.61
CA SER A 102 -28.65 -19.44 -43.59
C SER A 102 -28.74 -18.26 -42.65
#